data_AF-A0A2G6PZ28-F1
#
_entry.id   AF-A0A2G6PZ28-F1
#
_cell.length_a   1.000
_cell.length_b   1.000
_cell.length_c   1.000
_cell.angle_alpha   90.00
_cell.angle_beta   90.00
_cell.angle_gamma   90.00
#
_symmetry.space_group_name_H-M   'P 1'
#
loop_
_entity.id
_entity.type
_entity.pdbx_description
1 polymer ?
#
loop_
_entity_poly.entity_id
_entity_poly.type
_entity_poly.pdbx_seq_one_letter_code
_entity_poly.pdbx_strand_id
1 'polypeptide(L)' 'MDSRLFLQFIALIFVSVIRKTTKGCQTLKNLSVCDVMEQMETLTRIKLSNRYGEVHTETSPLQRRIHDAFNISLPT' A
#
# COMPACT_ATOMS: atom_id res chain seq x y z
N MET A 1 21.07 -21.42 2.29
CA MET A 1 19.87 -20.60 2.59
C MET A 1 18.84 -20.96 1.56
N ASP A 2 17.79 -21.70 1.93
CA ASP A 2 16.70 -21.99 0.99
C ASP A 2 16.10 -20.67 0.53
N SER A 3 16.08 -20.43 -0.77
CA SER A 3 15.59 -19.19 -1.40
C SER A 3 14.20 -18.79 -0.89
N ARG A 4 13.38 -19.78 -0.52
CA ARG A 4 12.07 -19.61 0.12
C ARG A 4 12.17 -18.90 1.48
N LEU A 5 13.09 -19.30 2.34
CA LEU A 5 13.25 -18.69 3.67
C LEU A 5 13.72 -17.24 3.54
N PHE A 6 14.62 -16.97 2.59
CA PHE A 6 15.08 -15.61 2.30
C PHE A 6 13.93 -14.72 1.81
N LEU A 7 13.08 -15.23 0.91
CA LEU A 7 11.90 -14.50 0.43
C LEU A 7 10.89 -14.24 1.55
N GLN A 8 10.65 -15.23 2.43
CA GLN A 8 9.79 -15.07 3.59
C GLN A 8 10.32 -14.03 4.57
N PHE A 9 11.63 -13.98 4.77
CA PHE A 9 12.27 -12.98 5.61
C PHE A 9 12.08 -11.56 5.05
N ILE A 10 12.27 -11.37 3.74
CA ILE A 10 11.99 -10.10 3.07
C ILE A 10 10.50 -9.71 3.21
N ALA A 11 9.59 -10.64 2.97
CA ALA A 11 8.15 -10.41 3.14
C ALA A 11 7.82 -9.97 4.58
N LEU A 12 8.45 -10.60 5.58
CA LEU A 12 8.26 -10.25 6.99
C LEU A 12 8.75 -8.82 7.30
N ILE A 13 9.87 -8.38 6.70
CA ILE A 13 10.36 -7.01 6.85
C ILE A 13 9.29 -6.02 6.35
N PHE A 14 8.76 -6.22 5.14
CA PHE A 14 7.74 -5.34 4.58
C PHE A 14 6.46 -5.31 5.42
N VAL A 15 5.94 -6.48 5.81
CA VAL A 15 4.74 -6.59 6.67
C VAL A 15 4.96 -5.89 8.01
N SER A 16 6.16 -5.99 8.58
CA SER A 16 6.50 -5.35 9.86
C SER A 16 6.49 -3.82 9.75
N VAL A 17 7.05 -3.28 8.66
CA VAL A 17 7.02 -1.83 8.40
C VAL A 17 5.60 -1.33 8.20
N ILE A 18 4.80 -2.02 7.37
CA ILE A 18 3.39 -1.66 7.15
C ILE A 18 2.63 -1.66 8.48
N ARG A 19 2.78 -2.72 9.29
CA ARG A 19 2.13 -2.81 10.60
C ARG A 19 2.55 -1.68 11.54
N LYS A 20 3.83 -1.31 11.55
CA LYS A 20 4.35 -0.22 12.39
C LYS A 20 3.70 1.11 12.00
N THR A 21 3.66 1.41 10.70
CA THR A 21 3.05 2.63 10.17
C THR A 21 1.55 2.68 10.43
N THR A 22 0.84 1.58 10.16
CA THR A 22 -0.61 1.47 10.38
C THR A 22 -0.97 1.65 11.87
N LYS A 23 -0.22 1.04 12.80
CA LYS A 23 -0.44 1.21 14.25
C LYS A 23 -0.11 2.61 14.75
N GLY A 24 0.85 3.30 14.13
CA GLY A 24 1.23 4.67 14.46
C GLY A 24 0.19 5.70 14.03
N CYS A 25 -0.66 5.37 13.04
CA CYS A 25 -1.71 6.26 12.56
C CYS A 25 -3.04 5.95 13.26
N GLN A 26 -3.58 6.91 14.02
CA GLN A 26 -4.82 6.72 14.79
C GLN A 26 -6.03 6.35 13.91
N THR A 27 -6.03 6.79 12.66
CA THR A 27 -7.09 6.52 11.67
C THR A 27 -7.00 5.14 11.04
N LEU A 28 -5.80 4.54 10.99
CA LEU A 28 -5.54 3.23 10.38
C LEU A 28 -5.32 2.12 11.42
N LYS A 29 -5.25 2.46 12.71
CA LYS A 29 -4.92 1.55 13.82
C LYS A 29 -5.77 0.27 13.88
N ASN A 30 -7.02 0.34 13.41
CA ASN A 30 -7.96 -0.79 13.41
C ASN A 30 -7.88 -1.65 12.15
N LEU A 31 -7.13 -1.23 11.12
CA LEU A 31 -6.96 -1.98 9.88
C LEU A 31 -5.85 -3.01 10.05
N SER A 32 -6.07 -4.19 9.48
CA SER A 32 -5.02 -5.19 9.33
C SER A 32 -4.07 -4.81 8.19
N VAL A 33 -2.90 -5.42 8.17
CA VAL A 33 -1.94 -5.25 7.05
C VAL A 33 -2.56 -5.72 5.74
N CYS A 34 -3.38 -6.78 5.77
CA CYS A 34 -4.09 -7.29 4.60
C CYS A 34 -5.08 -6.26 4.06
N ASP A 35 -5.88 -5.63 4.91
CA ASP A 35 -6.86 -4.61 4.50
C ASP A 35 -6.15 -3.42 3.83
N VAL A 36 -5.02 -2.99 4.38
CA VAL A 36 -4.22 -1.91 3.79
C VAL A 36 -3.67 -2.31 2.41
N MET A 37 -3.20 -3.55 2.27
CA MET A 37 -2.69 -4.05 0.99
C MET A 37 -3.79 -4.18 -0.07
N GLU A 38 -4.98 -4.66 0.30
CA GLU A 38 -6.14 -4.78 -0.60
C GLU A 38 -6.59 -3.41 -1.12
N GLN A 39 -6.62 -2.38 -0.27
CA GLN A 39 -6.91 -1.02 -0.69
C GLN A 39 -5.90 -0.47 -1.72
N MET A 40 -4.64 -0.92 -1.65
CA MET A 40 -3.55 -0.52 -2.56
C MET A 40 -3.52 -1.35 -3.86
N GLU A 41 -4.09 -2.55 -3.88
CA GLU A 41 -4.19 -3.39 -5.09
C GLU A 41 -5.00 -2.69 -6.20
N THR A 42 -6.13 -2.09 -5.82
CA THR A 42 -7.00 -1.34 -6.75
C THR A 42 -6.25 -0.19 -7.44
N LEU A 43 -5.36 0.52 -6.75
CA LEU A 43 -4.54 1.60 -7.33
C LEU A 43 -3.51 1.09 -8.35
N THR A 44 -2.96 -0.10 -8.12
CA THR A 44 -1.95 -0.71 -9.01
C THR A 44 -2.56 -1.08 -10.37
N ARG A 45 -3.85 -1.45 -10.39
CA ARG A 45 -4.59 -1.78 -11.62
C ARG A 45 -4.91 -0.56 -12.49
N ILE A 46 -4.89 0.65 -11.93
CA ILE A 46 -5.28 1.89 -12.63
C ILE A 46 -4.11 2.52 -13.39
N LYS A 47 -2.87 2.13 -13.10
CA LYS A 47 -1.70 2.44 -13.97
C LYS A 47 -1.73 1.58 -15.23
N LEU A 48 -2.69 1.83 -16.11
CA LEU A 48 -2.80 1.18 -17.42
C LEU A 48 -1.58 1.53 -18.28
N SER A 49 -0.92 0.51 -18.80
CA SER A 49 0.25 0.65 -19.67
C SER A 49 -0.11 1.42 -20.94
N ASN A 50 0.45 2.62 -21.09
CA ASN A 50 0.87 3.30 -22.32
C ASN A 50 -0.12 3.53 -23.48
N ARG A 51 -1.36 3.04 -23.44
CA ARG A 51 -2.35 3.21 -24.53
C ARG A 51 -3.49 4.20 -24.23
N TYR A 52 -3.74 4.53 -22.96
CA TYR A 52 -4.87 5.37 -22.54
C TYR A 52 -4.49 6.58 -21.66
N GLY A 53 -3.20 6.85 -21.46
CA GLY A 53 -2.75 7.86 -20.49
C GLY A 53 -3.02 7.42 -19.05
N GLU A 54 -2.40 8.11 -18.08
CA GLU A 54 -2.68 7.88 -16.66
C GLU A 54 -4.10 8.38 -16.34
N VAL A 55 -5.04 7.46 -16.16
CA VAL A 55 -6.42 7.80 -15.76
C VAL A 55 -6.43 8.02 -14.26
N HIS A 56 -6.46 9.29 -13.85
CA HIS A 56 -6.54 9.70 -12.46
C HIS A 56 -7.98 9.53 -11.97
N THR A 57 -8.30 8.40 -11.35
CA THR A 57 -9.59 8.26 -10.64
C THR A 57 -9.48 8.87 -9.25
N GLU A 58 -10.57 9.43 -8.73
CA GLU A 58 -10.60 9.96 -7.36
C GLU A 58 -10.12 8.91 -6.34
N THR A 59 -9.02 9.21 -5.67
CA THR A 59 -8.51 8.40 -4.56
C THR A 59 -9.57 8.32 -3.47
N SER A 60 -9.91 7.10 -3.03
CA SER A 60 -10.89 6.91 -1.96
C SER A 60 -10.43 7.62 -0.68
N PRO A 61 -11.34 8.07 0.21
CA PRO A 61 -10.95 8.71 1.46
C PRO A 61 -10.02 7.86 2.32
N LEU A 62 -10.16 6.53 2.25
CA LEU A 62 -9.31 5.58 2.94
C LEU A 62 -7.92 5.48 2.30
N GLN A 63 -7.87 5.43 0.96
CA GLN A 63 -6.61 5.45 0.21
C GLN A 63 -5.83 6.75 0.45
N ARG A 64 -6.47 7.92 0.46
CA ARG A 64 -5.79 9.20 0.77
C ARG A 64 -5.12 9.15 2.14
N ARG A 65 -5.82 8.64 3.16
CA ARG A 65 -5.27 8.48 4.51
C ARG A 65 -4.10 7.50 4.56
N ILE A 66 -4.13 6.45 3.74
CA ILE A 66 -2.99 5.55 3.57
C ILE A 66 -1.82 6.30 2.91
N HIS A 67 -2.06 7.04 1.83
CA HIS A 67 -1.02 7.86 1.20
C HIS A 67 -0.38 8.86 2.18
N ASP A 68 -1.18 9.56 2.98
CA ASP A 68 -0.69 10.47 4.01
C ASP A 68 0.16 9.74 5.07
N ALA A 69 -0.32 8.60 5.56
CA ALA A 69 0.39 7.82 6.58
C ALA A 69 1.72 7.24 6.06
N PHE A 70 1.81 6.91 4.78
CA PHE A 70 3.01 6.39 4.13
C PHE A 70 3.85 7.48 3.44
N ASN A 71 3.46 8.75 3.53
CA ASN A 71 4.08 9.89 2.84
C ASN A 71 4.28 9.64 1.32
N ILE A 72 3.30 9.03 0.68
CA ILE A 72 3.35 8.73 -0.76
C ILE A 72 2.66 9.88 -1.49
N SER A 73 3.45 10.72 -2.18
CA SER A 73 2.90 11.70 -3.12
C SER A 73 2.45 10.97 -4.40
N LEU A 74 1.15 10.99 -4.68
CA LEU A 74 0.65 10.62 -6.00
C LEU A 74 1.03 11.74 -7.00
N PRO A 75 1.52 11.40 -8.20
CA PRO A 75 1.61 12.39 -9.27
C PRO A 75 0.19 12.88 -9.60
N THR A 76 0.06 14.19 -9.75
CA THR A 76 -1.19 14.89 -10.10
C THR A 76 -1.33 15.02 -11.61
#